data_AF-A0A0L0G059-F1
#
_entry.id   AF-A0A0L0G059-F1
#
_cell.length_a   1.000
_cell.length_b   1.000
_cell.length_c   1.000
_cell.angle_alpha   90.00
_cell.angle_beta   90.00
_cell.angle_gamma   90.00
#
_symmetry.space_group_name_H-M   'P 1'
#
loop_
_entity.id
_entity.type
_entity.pdbx_description
1 polymer ?
#
loop_
_entity_poly.entity_id
_entity_poly.type
_entity_poly.pdbx_seq_one_letter_code
_entity_poly.pdbx_strand_id
1 'polypeptide(L)' 'MPQSKKDIRNAQQRKAKAEGTETKLTKSGHPVKAEKPKNKCMKCLKEFVMHPKNKKEQIEHHANKHPKETFDACFPGY' A
#
# COMPACT_ATOMS: atom_id res chain seq x y z
N MET A 1 16.97 -43.25 0.45
CA MET A 1 15.69 -42.80 1.05
C MET A 1 15.16 -41.65 0.20
N PRO A 2 13.92 -41.72 -0.33
CA PRO A 2 13.32 -40.58 -1.03
C PRO A 2 13.20 -39.40 -0.06
N GLN A 3 13.44 -38.19 -0.58
CA GLN A 3 13.38 -36.98 0.23
C GLN A 3 11.99 -36.84 0.87
N SER A 4 11.95 -36.64 2.18
CA SER A 4 10.69 -36.46 2.90
C SER A 4 9.95 -35.23 2.39
N LYS A 5 8.61 -35.26 2.34
CA LYS A 5 7.79 -34.10 1.96
C LYS A 5 8.13 -32.83 2.76
N LYS A 6 8.58 -32.98 4.02
CA LYS A 6 9.05 -31.87 4.86
C LYS A 6 10.31 -31.22 4.32
N ASP A 7 11.26 -32.02 3.86
CA ASP A 7 12.52 -31.56 3.29
C ASP A 7 12.29 -30.74 2.01
N ILE A 8 11.41 -31.22 1.14
CA ILE A 8 11.03 -30.53 -0.10
C ILE A 8 10.42 -29.16 0.21
N ARG A 9 9.52 -29.08 1.20
CA ARG A 9 8.92 -27.81 1.63
C ARG A 9 9.94 -26.85 2.24
N ASN A 10 10.87 -27.34 3.04
CA ASN A 10 11.94 -26.52 3.61
C ASN A 10 12.88 -25.98 2.53
N ALA A 11 13.21 -26.78 1.52
CA ALA A 11 13.99 -26.35 0.37
C ALA A 11 13.26 -25.25 -0.43
N GLN A 12 11.95 -25.40 -0.65
CA GLN A 12 11.13 -24.36 -1.31
C GLN A 12 11.07 -23.06 -0.51
N GLN A 13 10.90 -23.12 0.82
CA GLN A 13 10.94 -21.93 1.68
C GLN A 13 12.32 -21.27 1.67
N ARG A 14 13.40 -22.05 1.68
CA ARG A 14 14.77 -21.51 1.57
C ARG A 14 15.02 -20.84 0.22
N LYS A 15 14.46 -21.38 -0.87
CA LYS A 15 14.53 -20.75 -2.21
C LYS A 15 13.76 -19.43 -2.24
N ALA A 16 12.52 -19.40 -1.77
CA ALA A 16 11.72 -18.17 -1.67
C ALA A 16 12.39 -17.10 -0.79
N LYS A 17 13.08 -17.51 0.29
CA LYS A 17 13.95 -16.66 1.12
C LYS A 17 15.11 -16.06 0.34
N ALA A 18 15.84 -16.90 -0.39
CA ALA A 18 16.99 -16.46 -1.18
C ALA A 18 16.60 -15.53 -2.34
N GLU A 19 15.41 -15.73 -2.91
CA GLU A 19 14.85 -14.91 -4.01
C GLU A 19 14.20 -13.61 -3.50
N GLY A 20 14.07 -13.41 -2.19
CA GLY A 20 13.43 -12.22 -1.61
C GLY A 20 11.93 -12.11 -1.88
N THR A 21 11.29 -13.18 -2.35
CA THR A 21 9.87 -13.26 -2.69
C THR A 21 9.01 -13.77 -1.53
N GLU A 22 9.55 -13.80 -0.32
CA GLU A 22 8.78 -14.15 0.86
C GLU A 22 7.58 -13.22 1.03
N THR A 23 6.38 -13.82 0.99
CA THR A 23 5.15 -13.15 1.38
C THR A 23 5.31 -12.69 2.82
N LYS A 24 5.43 -11.37 3.05
CA LYS A 24 5.44 -10.81 4.39
C LYS A 24 4.15 -11.25 5.10
N LEU A 25 4.28 -11.98 6.20
CA LEU A 25 3.15 -12.43 7.01
C LEU A 25 3.00 -11.50 8.22
N THR A 26 1.77 -11.24 8.63
CA THR A 26 1.44 -10.61 9.90
C THR A 26 1.83 -11.55 11.04
N LYS A 27 1.89 -11.02 12.27
CA LYS A 27 2.18 -11.82 13.48
C LYS A 27 1.20 -12.99 13.68
N SER A 28 0.00 -12.90 13.10
CA SER A 28 -1.06 -13.92 13.10
C SER A 28 -0.98 -14.90 11.92
N GLY A 29 0.04 -14.80 11.05
CA GLY A 29 0.25 -15.73 9.95
C GLY A 29 -0.54 -15.43 8.67
N HIS A 30 -1.11 -14.22 8.52
CA HIS A 30 -1.79 -13.81 7.29
C HIS A 30 -0.90 -12.95 6.40
N PRO A 31 -1.01 -13.01 5.06
CA PRO A 31 -0.24 -12.13 4.18
C PRO A 31 -0.53 -10.65 4.48
N VAL A 32 0.54 -9.85 4.64
CA VAL A 32 0.49 -8.39 4.82
C VAL A 32 -0.07 -7.79 3.53
N LYS A 33 -1.20 -7.09 3.63
CA LYS A 33 -1.75 -6.33 2.51
C LYS A 33 -0.76 -5.23 2.12
N ALA A 34 -0.53 -5.09 0.81
CA ALA A 34 0.29 -4.01 0.29
C ALA A 34 -0.24 -2.65 0.76
N GLU A 35 0.67 -1.76 1.13
CA GLU A 35 0.32 -0.40 1.53
C GLU A 35 -0.34 0.31 0.35
N LYS A 36 -1.52 0.89 0.60
CA LYS A 36 -2.24 1.63 -0.44
C LYS A 36 -1.42 2.86 -0.82
N PRO A 37 -1.36 3.23 -2.12
CA PRO A 37 -0.68 4.44 -2.54
C PRO A 37 -1.27 5.64 -1.79
N LYS A 38 -0.41 6.56 -1.36
CA LYS A 38 -0.81 7.81 -0.70
C LYS A 38 -0.53 8.97 -1.65
N ASN A 39 -1.47 9.90 -1.77
CA ASN A 39 -1.23 11.19 -2.41
C ASN A 39 -1.15 12.26 -1.33
N LYS A 40 -0.38 13.29 -1.63
CA LYS A 40 -0.13 14.38 -0.71
C LYS A 40 -0.73 15.63 -1.28
N CYS A 41 -1.48 16.38 -0.48
CA CYS A 41 -1.88 17.72 -0.91
C CYS A 41 -0.63 18.60 -1.00
N MET A 42 -0.38 19.19 -2.18
CA MET A 42 0.80 20.02 -2.43
C MET A 42 0.86 21.27 -1.53
N LYS A 43 -0.31 21.75 -1.07
CA LYS A 43 -0.45 22.97 -0.26
C LYS A 43 -0.25 22.76 1.23
N CYS A 44 -0.96 21.79 1.80
CA CYS A 44 -0.94 21.54 3.25
C CYS A 44 -0.12 20.32 3.66
N LEU A 45 0.50 19.64 2.69
CA LEU A 45 1.35 18.47 2.89
C LEU A 45 0.66 17.27 3.58
N LYS A 46 -0.67 17.31 3.70
CA LYS A 46 -1.44 16.24 4.31
C LYS A 46 -1.52 15.04 3.37
N GLU A 47 -1.27 13.86 3.93
CA GLU A 47 -1.33 12.58 3.21
C GLU A 47 -2.77 12.05 3.17
N PHE A 48 -3.19 11.59 2.01
CA PHE A 48 -4.48 10.95 1.75
C PHE A 48 -4.24 9.63 1.05
N VAL A 49 -4.98 8.60 1.41
CA VAL A 49 -4.89 7.32 0.72
C VAL A 49 -5.57 7.42 -0.65
N MET A 50 -4.84 7.13 -1.73
CA MET A 50 -5.34 7.00 -3.11
C MET A 50 -6.22 5.77 -3.22
N HIS A 51 -7.48 5.95 -2.89
CA HIS A 51 -8.51 4.93 -3.04
C HIS A 51 -9.79 5.60 -3.55
N PRO A 52 -10.54 4.99 -4.48
CA PRO A 52 -11.75 5.59 -5.05
C PRO A 52 -12.78 5.99 -3.99
N LYS A 53 -12.85 5.26 -2.86
CA LYS A 53 -13.72 5.63 -1.72
C LYS A 53 -13.29 6.90 -0.98
N ASN A 54 -12.00 7.24 -1.02
CA ASN A 54 -11.41 8.36 -0.28
C ASN A 54 -11.28 9.62 -1.17
N LYS A 55 -11.79 9.58 -2.40
CA LYS A 55 -11.89 10.75 -3.29
C LYS A 55 -12.76 11.84 -2.65
N LYS A 56 -13.86 11.43 -1.99
CA LYS A 56 -14.76 12.34 -1.28
C LYS A 56 -14.03 13.13 -0.20
N GLU A 57 -13.24 12.45 0.63
CA GLU A 57 -12.47 13.09 1.70
C GLU A 57 -11.47 14.13 1.18
N GLN A 58 -10.86 13.89 0.01
CA GLN A 58 -9.95 14.85 -0.62
C GLN A 58 -10.68 16.08 -1.16
N ILE A 59 -11.83 15.87 -1.80
CA ILE A 59 -12.68 16.96 -2.32
C ILE A 59 -13.20 17.80 -1.15
N GLU A 60 -13.70 17.16 -0.10
CA GLU A 60 -14.18 17.85 1.11
C GLU A 60 -13.04 18.61 1.79
N HIS A 61 -11.85 18.01 1.90
CA HIS A 61 -10.69 18.69 2.47
C HIS A 61 -10.28 19.91 1.63
N HIS A 62 -10.25 19.76 0.31
CA HIS A 62 -9.95 20.87 -0.60
C HIS A 62 -10.99 21.99 -0.48
N ALA A 63 -12.28 21.66 -0.53
CA ALA A 63 -13.36 22.63 -0.41
C ALA A 63 -13.32 23.41 0.92
N ASN A 64 -12.97 22.74 2.02
CA ASN A 64 -12.92 23.38 3.33
C ASN A 64 -11.63 24.19 3.58
N LYS A 65 -10.47 23.69 3.13
CA LYS A 65 -9.17 24.30 3.46
C LYS A 65 -8.61 25.20 2.37
N HIS A 66 -8.84 24.85 1.10
CA HIS A 66 -8.28 25.55 -0.06
C HIS A 66 -9.37 25.97 -1.05
N PRO A 67 -10.45 26.66 -0.62
CA PRO A 67 -11.58 27.02 -1.49
C PRO A 67 -11.22 28.01 -2.61
N LYS A 68 -10.10 28.72 -2.46
CA LYS A 68 -9.62 29.70 -3.45
C LYS A 68 -8.82 29.06 -4.58
N GLU A 69 -8.49 27.79 -4.45
CA GLU A 69 -7.59 27.10 -5.36
C GLU A 69 -8.34 26.07 -6.16
N THR A 70 -7.78 25.68 -7.30
CA THR A 70 -8.33 24.57 -8.07
C THR A 70 -7.92 23.25 -7.42
N PHE A 71 -8.82 22.25 -7.48
CA PHE A 71 -8.55 20.91 -6.95
C PHE A 71 -7.29 20.30 -7.59
N ASP A 72 -7.11 20.55 -8.89
CA ASP A 72 -5.95 20.13 -9.68
C ASP A 72 -4.62 20.70 -9.14
N ALA A 73 -4.61 21.95 -8.68
CA ALA A 73 -3.42 22.55 -8.06
C ALA A 73 -3.05 21.89 -6.71
N CYS A 74 -4.05 21.36 -5.99
CA CYS A 74 -3.83 20.67 -4.72
C CYS A 74 -3.44 19.19 -4.90
N PHE A 75 -4.01 18.54 -5.91
CA PHE A 75 -3.87 17.11 -6.18
C PHE A 75 -3.61 16.89 -7.68
N PRO A 76 -2.40 17.19 -8.17
CA PRO A 76 -2.07 17.02 -9.57
C PRO A 76 -2.07 15.54 -9.96
N GLY A 77 -2.74 15.21 -11.06
CA GLY A 77 -2.79 13.84 -11.59
C GLY A 77 -3.88 12.94 -10.96
N TYR A 78 -4.91 13.53 -10.35
CA TYR A 78 -6.17 12.83 -10.06
C TYR A 78 -7.06 12.71 -11.29
#